data_AF-A0A367ADB7-F1
#
_entry.id   AF-A0A367ADB7-F1
#
_cell.length_a   1.000
_cell.length_b   1.000
_cell.length_c   1.000
_cell.angle_alpha   90.00
_cell.angle_beta   90.00
_cell.angle_gamma   90.00
#
_symmetry.space_group_name_H-M   'P 1'
#
loop_
_entity.id
_entity.type
_entity.pdbx_description
1 polymer ?
#
loop_
_entity_poly.entity_id
_entity_poly.type
_entity_poly.pdbx_seq_one_letter_code
_entity_poly.pdbx_strand_id
1 'polypeptide(L)'
;MTSPDAFAALARSSPWRWSTLRFTVTGTGPHRVWEEPVRAWLRRPDALRVESLAADLVQVVRGDRQRVGVFGPGGGRTEQLPWAGEPGAPAPVLRPDGLVDSRPDSFELSGDPMFQNYYWIALLDPAELADGVEVEGVAAVQHGGRPAWEAVLRPAAAYEPRCGCCSLLRSAAVDEAEWGSPQLDRYPESYRVRLDVGTGVCVLVQALTEEAAVAGHDLRIEAVDEPMGDELFVDRRPWPRWSDRTGWAPAT
;
A
#
# COMPACT_ATOMS: atom_id res chain seq x y z
N MET A 1 -20.81 5.48 11.33
CA MET A 1 -20.56 6.58 12.30
C MET A 1 -19.09 6.93 12.17
N THR A 2 -18.72 8.21 12.03
CA THR A 2 -17.31 8.64 11.92
C THR A 2 -16.71 8.73 13.32
N SER A 3 -15.86 7.78 13.68
CA SER A 3 -15.12 7.75 14.95
C SER A 3 -13.70 7.25 14.71
N PRO A 4 -12.73 7.52 15.62
CA PRO A 4 -11.39 6.96 15.55
C PRO A 4 -11.38 5.43 15.40
N ASP A 5 -12.21 4.76 16.20
CA ASP A 5 -12.39 3.31 16.16
C ASP A 5 -12.93 2.81 14.80
N ALA A 6 -13.92 3.50 14.22
CA ALA A 6 -14.41 3.15 12.89
C ALA A 6 -13.34 3.37 11.81
N PHE A 7 -12.55 4.46 11.91
CA PHE A 7 -11.45 4.75 10.99
C PHE A 7 -10.39 3.64 11.02
N ALA A 8 -9.99 3.19 12.21
CA ALA A 8 -9.08 2.07 12.40
C ALA A 8 -9.64 0.78 11.79
N ALA A 9 -10.91 0.46 12.05
CA ALA A 9 -11.56 -0.72 11.47
C ALA A 9 -11.65 -0.66 9.94
N LEU A 10 -11.89 0.52 9.36
CA LEU A 10 -11.86 0.71 7.90
C LEU A 10 -10.46 0.47 7.33
N ALA A 11 -9.42 1.00 8.00
CA ALA A 11 -8.03 0.79 7.61
C ALA A 11 -7.63 -0.71 7.61
N ARG A 12 -8.10 -1.47 8.61
CA ARG A 12 -7.90 -2.93 8.66
C ARG A 12 -8.65 -3.68 7.56
N SER A 13 -9.71 -3.12 6.99
CA SER A 13 -10.65 -3.87 6.15
C SER A 13 -10.25 -3.99 4.69
N SER A 14 -9.33 -3.15 4.19
CA SER A 14 -9.08 -3.02 2.74
C SER A 14 -8.85 -4.34 1.97
N PRO A 15 -8.09 -5.31 2.49
CA PRO A 15 -7.85 -6.59 1.80
C PRO A 15 -9.11 -7.37 1.41
N TRP A 16 -10.21 -7.19 2.15
CA TRP A 16 -11.44 -7.96 1.99
C TRP A 16 -12.59 -7.19 1.33
N ARG A 17 -12.38 -5.93 0.94
CA ARG A 17 -13.45 -5.05 0.46
C ARG A 17 -13.55 -4.94 -1.06
N TRP A 18 -12.54 -5.42 -1.77
CA TRP A 18 -12.45 -5.28 -3.22
C TRP A 18 -11.47 -6.32 -3.79
N SER A 19 -11.70 -6.67 -5.05
CA SER A 19 -10.94 -7.64 -5.84
C SER A 19 -10.21 -6.97 -7.01
N THR A 20 -10.76 -5.90 -7.59
CA THR A 20 -10.06 -5.11 -8.61
C THR A 20 -10.13 -3.62 -8.32
N LEU A 21 -9.07 -2.91 -8.69
CA LEU A 21 -9.01 -1.45 -8.64
C LEU A 21 -8.33 -0.90 -9.87
N ARG A 22 -8.95 0.13 -10.44
CA ARG A 22 -8.29 1.04 -11.37
C ARG A 22 -8.21 2.41 -10.76
N PHE A 23 -7.02 3.00 -10.74
CA PHE A 23 -6.77 4.27 -10.09
C PHE A 23 -5.62 5.02 -10.73
N THR A 24 -5.57 6.32 -10.47
CA THR A 24 -4.41 7.17 -10.72
C THR A 24 -3.82 7.59 -9.39
N VAL A 25 -2.50 7.56 -9.24
CA VAL A 25 -1.81 8.04 -8.03
C VAL A 25 -0.72 9.04 -8.39
N THR A 26 -0.64 10.09 -7.60
CA THR A 26 0.40 11.13 -7.69
C THR A 26 1.17 11.17 -6.39
N GLY A 27 2.50 11.11 -6.47
CA GLY A 27 3.37 11.35 -5.32
C GLY A 27 3.41 12.85 -4.98
N THR A 28 3.29 13.19 -3.70
CA THR A 28 3.32 14.57 -3.21
C THR A 28 4.47 14.79 -2.24
N GLY A 29 4.78 16.05 -1.95
CA GLY A 29 5.92 16.44 -1.12
C GLY A 29 7.26 16.47 -1.85
N PRO A 30 8.32 16.97 -1.21
CA PRO A 30 9.64 17.11 -1.83
C PRO A 30 10.34 15.76 -2.08
N HIS A 31 10.01 14.73 -1.30
CA HIS A 31 10.50 13.36 -1.47
C HIS A 31 9.39 12.44 -1.98
N ARG A 32 8.65 12.88 -3.00
CA ARG A 32 7.58 12.09 -3.61
C ARG A 32 8.06 10.68 -3.98
N VAL A 33 7.23 9.69 -3.67
CA VAL A 33 7.55 8.26 -3.90
C VAL A 33 7.69 7.96 -5.40
N TRP A 34 6.92 8.67 -6.23
CA TRP A 34 6.93 8.54 -7.69
C TRP A 34 7.19 9.89 -8.33
N GLU A 35 8.10 9.93 -9.30
CA GLU A 35 8.48 11.18 -9.97
C GLU A 35 7.34 11.78 -10.79
N GLU A 36 6.58 10.91 -11.46
CA GLU A 36 5.44 11.25 -12.31
C GLU A 36 4.19 10.51 -11.84
N PRO A 37 2.99 11.08 -12.02
CA PRO A 37 1.75 10.35 -11.77
C PRO A 37 1.63 9.10 -12.64
N VAL A 38 1.08 8.04 -12.07
CA VAL A 38 0.86 6.77 -12.77
C VAL A 38 -0.60 6.35 -12.66
N ARG A 39 -1.08 5.65 -13.70
CA ARG A 39 -2.34 4.93 -13.68
C ARG A 39 -2.06 3.44 -13.50
N ALA A 40 -2.83 2.80 -12.62
CA ALA A 40 -2.68 1.38 -12.36
C ALA A 40 -4.02 0.64 -12.46
N TRP A 41 -3.88 -0.62 -12.87
CA TRP A 41 -4.91 -1.65 -12.81
C TRP A 41 -4.36 -2.74 -11.92
N LEU A 42 -5.09 -3.05 -10.86
CA LEU A 42 -4.74 -4.09 -9.92
C LEU A 42 -5.90 -5.05 -9.84
N ARG A 43 -5.62 -6.34 -10.03
CA ARG A 43 -6.56 -7.43 -9.81
C ARG A 43 -5.94 -8.37 -8.79
N ARG A 44 -6.54 -8.40 -7.61
CA ARG A 44 -6.18 -9.36 -6.59
C ARG A 44 -6.50 -10.77 -7.07
N PRO A 45 -5.67 -11.73 -6.67
CA PRO A 45 -4.55 -11.53 -5.74
C PRO A 45 -3.20 -11.23 -6.42
N ASP A 46 -3.10 -11.32 -7.74
CA ASP A 46 -1.81 -11.59 -8.38
C ASP A 46 -1.42 -10.61 -9.49
N ALA A 47 -2.28 -9.72 -9.96
CA ALA A 47 -2.01 -9.01 -11.19
C ALA A 47 -1.97 -7.49 -11.00
N LEU A 48 -0.93 -6.87 -11.54
CA LEU A 48 -0.76 -5.42 -11.54
C LEU A 48 -0.22 -4.96 -12.89
N ARG A 49 -0.82 -3.90 -13.42
CA ARG A 49 -0.32 -3.13 -14.56
C ARG A 49 -0.20 -1.68 -14.13
N VAL A 50 0.91 -1.04 -14.48
CA VAL A 50 1.16 0.38 -14.23
C VAL A 50 1.57 1.03 -15.54
N GLU A 51 0.92 2.16 -15.86
CA GLU A 51 1.21 3.00 -17.01
C GLU A 51 1.47 4.45 -16.56
N SER A 52 2.21 5.18 -17.39
CA SER A 52 2.26 6.63 -17.30
C SER A 52 0.90 7.23 -17.69
N LEU A 53 0.66 8.50 -17.39
CA LEU A 53 -0.54 9.19 -17.88
C LEU A 53 -0.55 9.38 -19.41
N ALA A 54 0.60 9.21 -20.07
CA ALA A 54 0.70 9.17 -21.53
C ALA A 54 0.39 7.77 -22.12
N ALA A 55 -0.04 6.82 -21.29
CA ALA A 55 -0.31 5.42 -21.64
C ALA A 55 0.92 4.61 -22.04
N ASP A 56 2.11 5.03 -21.61
CA ASP A 56 3.32 4.21 -21.75
C ASP A 56 3.32 3.13 -20.67
N LEU A 57 3.54 1.88 -21.06
CA LEU A 57 3.68 0.80 -20.10
C LEU A 57 4.93 1.00 -19.23
N VAL A 58 4.73 1.12 -17.93
CA VAL A 58 5.80 1.20 -16.94
C VAL A 58 6.16 -0.20 -16.46
N GLN A 59 5.19 -0.92 -15.88
CA GLN A 59 5.41 -2.23 -15.27
C GLN A 59 4.18 -3.14 -15.39
N VAL A 60 4.42 -4.45 -15.55
CA VAL A 60 3.43 -5.50 -15.33
C VAL A 60 4.00 -6.47 -14.30
N VAL A 61 3.19 -6.87 -13.32
CA VAL A 61 3.54 -7.87 -12.31
C VAL A 61 2.50 -8.97 -12.31
N ARG A 62 3.00 -10.22 -12.27
CA ARG A 62 2.26 -11.40 -11.84
C ARG A 62 2.87 -11.87 -10.52
N GLY A 63 2.15 -11.67 -9.43
CA GLY A 63 2.58 -11.96 -8.08
C GLY A 63 2.43 -13.44 -7.77
N ASP A 64 3.50 -14.02 -7.24
CA ASP A 64 3.47 -15.36 -6.66
C ASP A 64 3.01 -15.29 -5.20
N ARG A 65 2.44 -16.39 -4.70
CA ARG A 65 2.20 -16.54 -3.25
C ARG A 65 3.51 -16.45 -2.47
N GLN A 66 3.46 -15.74 -1.35
CA GLN A 66 4.58 -15.68 -0.42
C GLN A 66 4.80 -17.05 0.21
N ARG A 67 6.07 -17.39 0.43
CA ARG A 67 6.50 -18.62 1.10
C ARG A 67 7.23 -18.26 2.38
N VAL A 68 6.84 -18.91 3.49
CA VAL A 68 7.48 -18.72 4.79
C VAL A 68 8.12 -20.02 5.27
N GLY A 69 9.25 -19.89 5.95
CA GLY A 69 9.87 -21.01 6.66
C GLY A 69 9.34 -21.08 8.09
N VAL A 70 8.67 -22.18 8.43
CA VAL A 70 8.22 -22.48 9.79
C VAL A 70 9.24 -23.40 10.43
N PHE A 71 9.89 -22.93 11.49
CA PHE A 71 10.90 -23.70 12.22
C PHE A 71 10.31 -24.21 13.54
N GLY A 72 10.40 -25.52 13.76
CA GLY A 72 9.97 -26.14 15.01
C GLY A 72 10.96 -27.20 15.51
N PRO A 73 10.73 -27.78 16.70
CA PRO A 73 11.62 -28.79 17.29
C PRO A 73 11.86 -30.03 16.40
N GLY A 74 10.94 -30.32 15.48
CA GLY A 74 11.03 -31.43 14.52
C GLY A 74 11.67 -31.08 13.16
N GLY A 75 12.25 -29.88 13.01
CA GLY A 75 12.82 -29.39 11.75
C GLY A 75 12.04 -28.21 11.16
N GLY A 76 12.49 -27.74 9.99
CA GLY A 76 11.86 -26.65 9.25
C GLY A 76 10.97 -27.15 8.11
N ARG A 77 9.82 -26.50 7.88
CA ARG A 77 8.98 -26.69 6.69
C ARG A 77 8.74 -25.36 5.99
N THR A 78 8.51 -25.39 4.69
CA THR A 78 8.07 -24.22 3.92
C THR A 78 6.57 -24.28 3.72
N GLU A 79 5.88 -23.19 4.02
CA GLU A 79 4.44 -23.02 3.79
C GLU A 79 4.19 -21.90 2.77
N GLN A 80 3.17 -22.07 1.94
CA GLN A 80 2.64 -20.99 1.08
C GLN A 80 1.50 -20.31 1.79
N LEU A 81 1.57 -18.98 1.89
CA LEU A 81 0.53 -18.20 2.54
C LEU A 81 -0.65 -17.99 1.58
N PRO A 82 -1.89 -18.23 2.01
CA PRO A 82 -3.08 -17.91 1.22
C PRO A 82 -3.22 -16.40 1.02
N TRP A 83 -4.00 -15.98 0.03
CA TRP A 83 -4.38 -14.58 -0.10
C TRP A 83 -5.66 -14.28 0.70
N ALA A 84 -5.83 -13.02 1.11
CA ALA A 84 -7.04 -12.57 1.80
C ALA A 84 -8.29 -12.84 0.94
N GLY A 85 -9.32 -13.44 1.55
CA GLY A 85 -10.59 -13.73 0.88
C GLY A 85 -10.63 -15.03 0.06
N GLU A 86 -9.52 -15.77 -0.04
CA GLU A 86 -9.54 -17.09 -0.68
C GLU A 86 -10.28 -18.14 0.17
N PRO A 87 -10.90 -19.16 -0.45
CA PRO A 87 -11.42 -20.31 0.28
C PRO A 87 -10.33 -20.97 1.11
N GLY A 88 -10.56 -21.09 2.43
CA GLY A 88 -9.60 -21.68 3.37
C GLY A 88 -8.55 -20.71 3.92
N ALA A 89 -8.51 -19.46 3.46
CA ALA A 89 -7.73 -18.42 4.12
C ALA A 89 -8.35 -18.10 5.50
N PRO A 90 -7.53 -17.76 6.51
CA PRO A 90 -8.03 -17.24 7.78
C PRO A 90 -8.94 -16.02 7.56
N ALA A 91 -10.14 -16.06 8.13
CA ALA A 91 -11.09 -14.96 8.05
C ALA A 91 -10.82 -13.93 9.15
N PRO A 92 -10.97 -12.63 8.88
CA PRO A 92 -10.91 -11.61 9.92
C PRO A 92 -12.13 -11.71 10.85
N VAL A 93 -11.97 -11.21 12.07
CA VAL A 93 -13.11 -11.01 12.96
C VAL A 93 -13.83 -9.74 12.50
N LEU A 94 -15.14 -9.84 12.28
CA LEU A 94 -15.97 -8.72 11.83
C LEU A 94 -16.74 -8.10 13.00
N ARG A 95 -16.83 -6.77 12.97
CA ARG A 95 -17.72 -5.97 13.79
C ARG A 95 -19.17 -6.11 13.31
N PRO A 96 -20.16 -5.70 14.13
CA PRO A 96 -21.56 -5.66 13.71
C PRO A 96 -21.85 -4.77 12.49
N ASP A 97 -20.99 -3.78 12.21
CA ASP A 97 -21.09 -2.89 11.04
C ASP A 97 -20.41 -3.47 9.78
N GLY A 98 -19.85 -4.68 9.86
CA GLY A 98 -19.19 -5.39 8.77
C GLY A 98 -17.75 -4.93 8.49
N LEU A 99 -17.19 -4.02 9.28
CA LEU A 99 -15.76 -3.70 9.24
C LEU A 99 -14.95 -4.72 10.06
N VAL A 100 -13.66 -4.82 9.75
CA VAL A 100 -12.74 -5.71 10.45
C VAL A 100 -12.45 -5.18 11.85
N ASP A 101 -12.71 -6.00 12.85
CA ASP A 101 -12.30 -5.78 14.24
C ASP A 101 -10.80 -6.10 14.39
N SER A 102 -10.44 -7.34 14.10
CA SER A 102 -9.07 -7.87 14.13
C SER A 102 -8.76 -8.71 12.90
N ARG A 103 -7.51 -8.62 12.44
CA ARG A 103 -6.99 -9.38 11.30
C ARG A 103 -6.39 -10.72 11.78
N PRO A 104 -6.32 -11.74 10.90
CA PRO A 104 -5.36 -12.82 11.06
C PRO A 104 -3.93 -12.27 11.14
N ASP A 105 -3.01 -13.06 11.69
CA ASP A 105 -1.62 -12.63 11.83
C ASP A 105 -1.01 -12.36 10.44
N SER A 106 -0.15 -11.34 10.35
CA SER A 106 0.42 -10.91 9.05
C SER A 106 1.25 -12.00 8.37
N PHE A 107 1.80 -12.93 9.14
CA PHE A 107 2.50 -14.12 8.65
C PHE A 107 1.57 -15.21 8.11
N GLU A 108 0.25 -15.01 8.12
CA GLU A 108 -0.74 -15.96 7.61
C GLU A 108 -1.27 -15.57 6.23
N LEU A 109 -0.94 -14.39 5.69
CA LEU A 109 -1.48 -13.89 4.44
C LEU A 109 -0.40 -13.37 3.49
N SER A 110 -0.55 -13.67 2.20
CA SER A 110 0.23 -13.07 1.13
C SER A 110 -0.24 -11.62 0.84
N GLY A 111 0.71 -10.71 0.59
CA GLY A 111 0.43 -9.32 0.22
C GLY A 111 0.06 -9.08 -1.25
N ASP A 112 -0.33 -7.84 -1.55
CA ASP A 112 -0.65 -7.37 -2.90
C ASP A 112 0.59 -7.32 -3.84
N PRO A 113 0.41 -7.37 -5.17
CA PRO A 113 1.50 -7.14 -6.11
C PRO A 113 2.06 -5.72 -5.97
N MET A 114 3.39 -5.61 -5.93
CA MET A 114 4.10 -4.37 -5.57
C MET A 114 4.56 -3.57 -6.79
N PHE A 115 4.33 -2.26 -6.76
CA PHE A 115 5.00 -1.29 -7.62
C PHE A 115 6.09 -0.56 -6.84
N GLN A 116 7.35 -0.75 -7.25
CA GLN A 116 8.57 -0.12 -6.71
C GLN A 116 8.91 -0.39 -5.23
N ASN A 117 8.03 -0.14 -4.26
CA ASN A 117 8.34 -0.26 -2.84
C ASN A 117 7.08 -0.53 -1.96
N TYR A 118 7.29 -0.72 -0.66
CA TYR A 118 6.22 -1.04 0.29
C TYR A 118 5.24 0.10 0.58
N TYR A 119 5.55 1.35 0.21
CA TYR A 119 4.60 2.46 0.33
C TYR A 119 3.36 2.20 -0.52
N TRP A 120 3.56 1.59 -1.70
CA TRP A 120 2.48 1.11 -2.58
C TRP A 120 1.59 0.08 -1.91
N ILE A 121 2.16 -0.85 -1.15
CA ILE A 121 1.38 -1.86 -0.43
C ILE A 121 0.67 -1.23 0.75
N ALA A 122 1.34 -0.33 1.47
CA ALA A 122 0.78 0.35 2.64
C ALA A 122 -0.44 1.20 2.26
N LEU A 123 -0.45 1.89 1.11
CA LEU A 123 -1.65 2.64 0.71
C LEU A 123 -2.82 1.73 0.30
N LEU A 124 -2.54 0.55 -0.29
CA LEU A 124 -3.57 -0.41 -0.72
C LEU A 124 -4.13 -1.22 0.45
N ASP A 125 -3.31 -1.51 1.45
CA ASP A 125 -3.66 -2.20 2.70
C ASP A 125 -3.14 -1.39 3.90
N PRO A 126 -3.83 -0.30 4.27
CA PRO A 126 -3.35 0.69 5.24
C PRO A 126 -3.61 0.28 6.69
N ALA A 127 -3.56 -1.01 7.01
CA ALA A 127 -3.80 -1.49 8.37
C ALA A 127 -2.79 -0.96 9.40
N GLU A 128 -1.61 -0.50 8.97
CA GLU A 128 -0.67 0.22 9.85
C GLU A 128 -1.27 1.51 10.45
N LEU A 129 -2.33 2.06 9.86
CA LEU A 129 -3.02 3.24 10.38
C LEU A 129 -4.06 2.92 11.46
N ALA A 130 -4.26 1.63 11.75
CA ALA A 130 -5.28 1.18 12.70
C ALA A 130 -4.77 1.11 14.15
N ASP A 131 -3.46 0.98 14.34
CA ASP A 131 -2.82 0.71 15.62
C ASP A 131 -1.58 1.59 15.81
N GLY A 132 -1.30 2.00 17.05
CA GLY A 132 -0.15 2.84 17.35
C GLY A 132 -0.21 4.27 16.82
N VAL A 133 -1.37 4.74 16.35
CA VAL A 133 -1.58 6.08 15.80
C VAL A 133 -2.68 6.80 16.58
N GLU A 134 -2.44 8.07 16.92
CA GLU A 134 -3.49 8.95 17.46
C GLU A 134 -4.33 9.49 16.30
N VAL A 135 -5.64 9.28 16.36
CA VAL A 135 -6.59 9.66 15.31
C VAL A 135 -7.53 10.74 15.82
N GLU A 136 -7.48 11.92 15.20
CA GLU A 136 -8.27 13.08 15.58
C GLU A 136 -9.20 13.55 14.44
N GLY A 137 -10.38 14.04 14.82
CA GLY A 137 -11.25 14.80 13.90
C GLY A 137 -11.81 14.00 12.72
N VAL A 138 -12.17 12.72 12.91
CA VAL A 138 -12.71 11.88 11.83
C VAL A 138 -13.97 12.50 11.22
N ALA A 139 -13.91 12.84 9.94
CA ALA A 139 -14.99 13.50 9.20
C ALA A 139 -15.29 12.78 7.88
N ALA A 140 -16.57 12.71 7.50
CA ALA A 140 -16.97 12.23 6.19
C ALA A 140 -16.74 13.34 5.15
N VAL A 141 -16.04 13.00 4.07
CA VAL A 141 -15.68 13.91 2.98
C VAL A 141 -15.92 13.23 1.63
N GLN A 142 -15.68 13.98 0.54
CA GLN A 142 -15.57 13.43 -0.81
C GLN A 142 -14.12 13.49 -1.27
N HIS A 143 -13.64 12.41 -1.89
CA HIS A 143 -12.33 12.36 -2.51
C HIS A 143 -12.45 11.67 -3.87
N GLY A 144 -11.98 12.31 -4.94
CA GLY A 144 -12.11 11.75 -6.29
C GLY A 144 -13.56 11.56 -6.78
N GLY A 145 -14.56 12.17 -6.13
CA GLY A 145 -15.98 11.92 -6.39
C GLY A 145 -16.57 10.71 -5.66
N ARG A 146 -15.84 10.15 -4.69
CA ARG A 146 -16.25 9.02 -3.86
C ARG A 146 -16.28 9.40 -2.37
N PRO A 147 -17.15 8.79 -1.56
CA PRO A 147 -17.15 8.98 -0.11
C PRO A 147 -15.83 8.50 0.51
N ALA A 148 -15.22 9.36 1.33
CA ALA A 148 -14.01 9.06 2.08
C ALA A 148 -14.17 9.51 3.54
N TRP A 149 -13.37 8.95 4.43
CA TRP A 149 -13.18 9.48 5.78
C TRP A 149 -11.82 10.16 5.87
N GLU A 150 -11.82 11.41 6.32
CA GLU A 150 -10.62 12.20 6.60
C GLU A 150 -10.37 12.23 8.10
N ALA A 151 -9.10 12.15 8.50
CA ALA A 151 -8.68 12.39 9.88
C ALA A 151 -7.28 13.00 9.91
N VAL A 152 -6.94 13.60 11.05
CA VAL A 152 -5.56 14.01 11.37
C VAL A 152 -4.93 12.91 12.21
N LEU A 153 -3.82 12.37 11.73
CA LEU A 153 -3.11 11.25 12.34
C LEU A 153 -1.76 11.71 12.89
N ARG A 154 -1.40 11.24 14.08
CA ARG A 154 -0.07 11.41 14.67
C ARG A 154 0.52 10.04 15.00
N PRO A 155 1.68 9.66 14.43
CA PRO A 155 2.31 8.40 14.77
C PRO A 155 2.77 8.44 16.23
N ALA A 156 2.28 7.52 17.07
CA ALA A 156 2.76 7.37 18.43
C ALA A 156 3.95 6.40 18.47
N ALA A 157 4.55 6.22 19.65
CA ALA A 157 5.71 5.33 19.82
C ALA A 157 5.44 3.85 19.47
N ALA A 158 4.16 3.44 19.49
CA ALA A 158 3.72 2.10 19.13
C ALA A 158 3.31 1.96 17.64
N TYR A 159 3.46 3.01 16.83
CA TYR A 159 3.21 2.92 15.39
C TYR A 159 4.24 2.00 14.74
N GLU A 160 3.76 0.86 14.25
CA GLU A 160 4.56 -0.12 13.51
C GLU A 160 4.15 -0.08 12.04
N PRO A 161 4.88 0.64 11.17
CA PRO A 161 4.60 0.64 9.75
C PRO A 161 4.91 -0.72 9.14
N ARG A 162 4.30 -1.02 7.99
CA ARG A 162 4.60 -2.21 7.21
C ARG A 162 6.09 -2.30 6.84
N CYS A 163 6.71 -1.15 6.62
CA CYS A 163 8.13 -1.02 6.31
C CYS A 163 8.64 0.33 6.83
N GLY A 164 9.67 0.33 7.68
CA GLY A 164 10.19 1.56 8.30
C GLY A 164 10.65 2.60 7.28
N CYS A 165 11.36 2.17 6.23
CA CYS A 165 11.89 3.07 5.20
C CYS A 165 10.83 3.61 4.21
N CYS A 166 9.60 3.07 4.23
CA CYS A 166 8.51 3.40 3.28
C CYS A 166 7.15 3.57 3.99
N SER A 167 7.17 4.06 5.24
CA SER A 167 5.98 4.26 6.08
C SER A 167 5.04 5.34 5.53
N LEU A 168 3.73 5.19 5.75
CA LEU A 168 2.77 6.25 5.41
C LEU A 168 2.94 7.47 6.33
N LEU A 169 3.22 7.24 7.62
CA LEU A 169 3.38 8.28 8.64
C LEU A 169 4.82 8.35 9.14
N ARG A 170 5.76 8.74 8.27
CA ARG A 170 7.19 8.78 8.61
C ARG A 170 7.46 9.62 9.86
N SER A 171 8.24 9.12 10.79
CA SER A 171 8.58 9.83 12.02
C SER A 171 10.01 9.55 12.43
N ALA A 172 10.57 10.38 13.32
CA ALA A 172 11.90 10.15 13.86
C ALA A 172 11.99 8.79 14.57
N ALA A 173 10.91 8.37 15.25
CA ALA A 173 10.86 7.07 15.93
C ALA A 173 10.89 5.90 14.94
N VAL A 174 10.21 6.01 13.80
CA VAL A 174 10.26 5.01 12.73
C VAL A 174 11.66 4.93 12.12
N ASP A 175 12.27 6.06 11.80
CA ASP A 175 13.62 6.11 11.23
C ASP A 175 14.66 5.59 12.23
N GLU A 176 14.52 5.89 13.52
CA GLU A 176 15.38 5.34 14.58
C GLU A 176 15.24 3.82 14.69
N ALA A 177 14.01 3.28 14.62
CA ALA A 177 13.78 1.85 14.68
C ALA A 177 14.36 1.11 13.46
N GLU A 178 14.29 1.70 12.27
CA GLU A 178 14.80 1.12 11.02
C GLU A 178 16.32 1.27 10.88
N TRP A 179 16.87 2.45 11.21
CA TRP A 179 18.24 2.84 10.87
C TRP A 179 19.13 3.17 12.07
N GLY A 180 18.59 3.15 13.29
CA GLY A 180 19.30 3.53 14.52
C GLY A 180 19.68 5.02 14.57
N SER A 181 19.06 5.85 13.72
CA SER A 181 19.25 7.30 13.72
C SER A 181 18.14 8.00 12.91
N PRO A 182 17.80 9.26 13.21
CA PRO A 182 16.92 10.05 12.35
C PRO A 182 17.56 10.32 10.99
N GLN A 183 16.81 10.18 9.90
CA GLN A 183 17.28 10.45 8.53
C GLN A 183 16.85 11.82 7.98
N LEU A 184 15.98 12.55 8.68
CA LEU A 184 15.51 13.88 8.28
C LEU A 184 15.82 14.91 9.38
N ASP A 185 16.14 16.14 8.96
CA ASP A 185 16.31 17.27 9.88
C ASP A 185 15.00 17.65 10.57
N ARG A 186 13.86 17.46 9.88
CA ARG A 186 12.53 17.80 10.37
C ARG A 186 11.51 16.76 9.91
N TYR A 187 10.76 16.22 10.89
CA TYR A 187 9.66 15.30 10.66
C TYR A 187 8.31 16.01 10.81
N PRO A 188 7.27 15.55 10.10
CA PRO A 188 5.91 15.97 10.39
C PRO A 188 5.46 15.44 11.74
N GLU A 189 4.75 16.29 12.47
CA GLU A 189 4.11 15.90 13.73
C GLU A 189 2.71 15.33 13.51
N SER A 190 2.11 15.62 12.37
CA SER A 190 0.77 15.18 12.01
C SER A 190 0.56 15.12 10.50
N TYR A 191 -0.39 14.28 10.11
CA TYR A 191 -0.72 13.98 8.74
C TYR A 191 -2.23 14.08 8.54
N ARG A 192 -2.66 14.75 7.48
CA ARG A 192 -4.02 14.57 6.96
C ARG A 192 -4.05 13.28 6.15
N VAL A 193 -4.94 12.38 6.54
CA VAL A 193 -5.12 11.09 5.88
C VAL A 193 -6.56 10.94 5.43
N ARG A 194 -6.76 10.31 4.27
CA ARG A 194 -8.10 9.89 3.80
C ARG A 194 -8.15 8.43 3.46
N LEU A 195 -9.23 7.76 3.88
CA LEU A 195 -9.58 6.39 3.47
C LEU A 195 -10.85 6.41 2.62
N ASP A 196 -10.87 5.74 1.46
CA ASP A 196 -12.11 5.52 0.70
C ASP A 196 -13.05 4.61 1.50
N VAL A 197 -14.30 5.01 1.70
CA VAL A 197 -15.26 4.24 2.52
C VAL A 197 -15.64 2.91 1.85
N GLY A 198 -15.67 2.89 0.52
CA GLY A 198 -15.99 1.69 -0.24
C GLY A 198 -14.91 0.63 -0.10
N THR A 199 -13.65 1.01 -0.27
CA THR A 199 -12.53 0.08 -0.43
C THR A 199 -11.63 -0.02 0.79
N GLY A 200 -11.59 0.98 1.67
CA GLY A 200 -10.63 1.08 2.78
C GLY A 200 -9.21 1.50 2.35
N VAL A 201 -8.99 1.76 1.06
CA VAL A 201 -7.69 2.22 0.52
C VAL A 201 -7.35 3.60 1.07
N CYS A 202 -6.09 3.80 1.42
CA CYS A 202 -5.57 5.12 1.75
C CYS A 202 -5.41 5.93 0.46
N VAL A 203 -6.27 6.94 0.31
CA VAL A 203 -6.36 7.75 -0.91
C VAL A 203 -5.64 9.09 -0.79
N LEU A 204 -5.27 9.49 0.42
CA LEU A 204 -4.49 10.69 0.65
C LEU A 204 -3.60 10.49 1.87
N VAL A 205 -2.33 10.87 1.73
CA VAL A 205 -1.46 11.23 2.85
C VAL A 205 -0.81 12.56 2.54
N GLN A 206 -0.99 13.52 3.45
CA GLN A 206 -0.39 14.84 3.37
C GLN A 206 0.17 15.24 4.74
N ALA A 207 1.48 15.49 4.82
CA ALA A 207 2.07 16.11 5.99
C ALA A 207 1.47 17.50 6.24
N LEU A 208 1.09 17.79 7.48
CA LEU A 208 0.55 19.10 7.88
C LEU A 208 1.61 20.06 8.40
N THR A 209 2.81 19.55 8.70
CA THR A 209 3.96 20.37 9.04
C THR A 209 4.59 20.91 7.75
N GLU A 210 4.53 22.22 7.56
CA GLU A 210 5.24 22.90 6.48
C GLU A 210 6.74 22.60 6.55
N GLU A 211 7.39 22.50 5.39
CA GLU A 211 8.84 22.23 5.23
C GLU A 211 9.31 20.82 5.60
N ALA A 212 8.44 19.96 6.15
CA ALA A 212 8.82 18.58 6.42
C ALA A 212 9.06 17.82 5.10
N ALA A 213 10.27 17.29 4.96
CA ALA A 213 10.74 16.70 3.72
C ALA A 213 10.32 15.22 3.61
N VAL A 214 9.00 14.97 3.59
CA VAL A 214 8.45 13.61 3.52
C VAL A 214 7.65 13.37 2.25
N ALA A 215 7.50 12.09 1.93
CA ALA A 215 6.60 11.64 0.89
C ALA A 215 5.13 11.75 1.34
N GLY A 216 4.27 12.13 0.41
CA GLY A 216 2.83 11.94 0.50
C GLY A 216 2.28 11.37 -0.80
N HIS A 217 0.95 11.23 -0.88
CA HIS A 217 0.29 10.87 -2.11
C HIS A 217 -1.15 11.42 -2.17
N ASP A 218 -1.67 11.51 -3.38
CA ASP A 218 -3.09 11.68 -3.70
C ASP A 218 -3.47 10.61 -4.75
N LEU A 219 -4.42 9.74 -4.40
CA LEU A 219 -4.87 8.61 -5.21
C LEU A 219 -6.35 8.76 -5.53
N ARG A 220 -6.64 8.84 -6.82
CA ARG A 220 -8.00 8.86 -7.36
C ARG A 220 -8.42 7.48 -7.83
N ILE A 221 -9.36 6.85 -7.11
CA ILE A 221 -10.01 5.62 -7.56
C ILE A 221 -10.94 5.93 -8.73
N GLU A 222 -10.74 5.24 -9.85
CA GLU A 222 -11.52 5.39 -11.08
C GLU A 222 -12.57 4.28 -11.24
N ALA A 223 -12.26 3.07 -10.80
CA ALA A 223 -13.19 1.94 -10.77
C ALA A 223 -12.82 0.93 -9.68
N VAL A 224 -13.82 0.21 -9.19
CA VAL A 224 -13.72 -0.84 -8.18
C VAL A 224 -14.49 -2.06 -8.68
N ASP A 225 -13.90 -3.24 -8.55
CA ASP A 225 -14.49 -4.52 -8.97
C ASP A 225 -14.96 -4.54 -10.43
N GLU A 226 -14.29 -3.74 -11.29
CA GLU A 226 -14.48 -3.87 -12.73
C GLU A 226 -13.84 -5.17 -13.23
N PRO A 227 -14.48 -5.90 -14.16
CA PRO A 227 -13.87 -7.08 -14.76
C PRO A 227 -12.54 -6.73 -15.45
N MET A 228 -11.48 -7.47 -15.09
CA MET A 228 -10.14 -7.30 -15.68
C MET A 228 -9.62 -8.65 -16.21
N GLY A 229 -9.63 -8.80 -17.53
CA GLY A 229 -9.14 -10.00 -18.21
C GLY A 229 -7.61 -10.12 -18.19
N ASP A 230 -7.11 -11.33 -18.42
CA ASP A 230 -5.67 -11.62 -18.35
C ASP A 230 -4.84 -10.86 -19.39
N GLU A 231 -5.44 -10.53 -20.52
CA GLU A 231 -4.82 -9.77 -21.60
C GLU A 231 -4.32 -8.39 -21.19
N LEU A 232 -4.93 -7.80 -20.16
CA LEU A 232 -4.52 -6.51 -19.58
C LEU A 232 -3.15 -6.61 -18.91
N PHE A 233 -2.84 -7.77 -18.31
CA PHE A 233 -1.65 -8.01 -17.48
C PHE A 233 -0.60 -8.83 -18.23
N VAL A 234 -0.44 -8.57 -19.52
CA VAL A 234 0.63 -9.13 -20.35
C VAL A 234 1.57 -8.00 -20.75
N ASP A 235 2.86 -8.16 -20.43
CA ASP A 235 3.90 -7.32 -21.02
C ASP A 235 4.19 -7.82 -22.45
N ARG A 236 3.81 -7.01 -23.44
CA ARG A 236 4.03 -7.31 -24.87
C ARG A 236 5.25 -6.60 -25.43
N ARG A 237 6.00 -5.85 -24.60
CA ARG A 237 7.24 -5.23 -25.07
C ARG A 237 8.22 -6.34 -25.46
N PRO A 238 8.91 -6.21 -26.61
CA PRO A 238 9.94 -7.17 -26.98
C PRO A 238 10.98 -7.22 -25.87
N TRP A 239 11.31 -8.41 -25.40
CA TRP A 239 12.40 -8.59 -24.45
C TRP A 239 13.66 -7.95 -25.03
N PRO A 240 14.41 -7.11 -24.28
CA PRO A 240 15.66 -6.57 -24.77
C PRO A 240 16.55 -7.74 -25.17
N ARG A 241 17.01 -7.76 -26.43
CA ARG A 241 17.99 -8.78 -26.83
C ARG A 241 19.25 -8.50 -26.03
N TRP A 242 19.81 -9.56 -25.43
CA TRP A 242 21.05 -9.50 -24.65
C TRP A 242 22.20 -8.80 -25.41
N SER A 243 22.16 -8.78 -26.75
CA SER A 243 23.12 -8.10 -27.63
C SER A 243 23.26 -6.59 -27.42
N ASP A 244 22.27 -5.93 -26.83
CA ASP A 244 22.26 -4.46 -26.75
C ASP A 244 22.96 -3.91 -25.49
N ARG A 245 23.48 -4.79 -24.61
CA ARG A 245 24.17 -4.41 -23.36
C ARG A 245 25.70 -4.54 -23.35
N THR A 246 26.32 -4.99 -24.44
CA THR A 246 27.80 -5.07 -24.50
C THR A 246 28.35 -4.31 -25.69
N GLY A 247 28.53 -3.00 -25.51
CA GLY A 247 29.47 -2.20 -26.29
C GLY A 247 30.93 -2.52 -25.92
N TRP A 248 31.30 -3.80 -25.96
CA TRP A 248 32.70 -4.23 -25.88
C TRP A 248 33.20 -4.49 -27.30
N ALA A 249 34.02 -3.60 -27.83
CA ALA A 249 34.86 -3.88 -28.99
C ALA A 249 36.23 -4.35 -28.48
N PRO A 250 36.70 -5.57 -28.81
CA PRO A 250 38.08 -5.95 -28.52
C PRO A 250 39.01 -5.10 -29.41
N ALA A 251 39.95 -4.40 -28.78
CA ALA A 251 41.02 -3.71 -29.49
C ALA A 251 41.91 -4.75 -30.19
N THR A 252 42.08 -4.58 -31.50
CA THR A 252 43.08 -5.26 -32.34
C THR A 252 44.42 -4.55 -32.27
#